data_AF-A0A956ZBH0-F1
#
_entry.id   AF-A0A956ZBH0-F1
#
_cell.length_a   1.000
_cell.length_b   1.000
_cell.length_c   1.000
_cell.angle_alpha   90.00
_cell.angle_beta   90.00
_cell.angle_gamma   90.00
#
_symmetry.space_group_name_H-M   'P 1'
#
loop_
_entity.id
_entity.type
_entity.pdbx_description
1 polymer ?
#
loop_
_entity_poly.entity_id
_entity_poly.type
_entity_poly.pdbx_seq_one_letter_code
_entity_poly.pdbx_strand_id
1 'polypeptide(L)'
;RRWTGKKVPPAIQRIHSEDLIAQVFPDQIACLENIVGEREVPKHPLVDQTISDCLNEAMDIENLERLLTDIHAGNIETLARDLREPSPLSEQVLNARPYSFLDDVPLEERRTHAVQNRRWLDPKEAAELGQLDAEAVRSVREEAWPEAESPEELHDALVLTGFLTESEGETGDAAGGWREYFGELVKQGRAAELKAGEKVFWIAAERLHHMKAVHPDCVLAPEIEIPERLRSEVTRDQTLVEVTRGRLEALGPVTAAALAETLGVTEADMERALAMLEGEGFVFRGHFTPGEEGLEWCERRLLARIHKYTMSKLRREIEPVTAADFMRYLFSRHGVDAEDGPEGVEALRGILGILEGFEAPAAAWEGDILSARMKDYDHGWLDTLCLSGSAVWGRFKAPNGNG
;
A
#
# COMPACT_ATOMS: atom_id res chain seq x y z
N ARG A 1 47.93 7.82 19.40
CA ARG A 1 47.26 8.92 20.16
C ARG A 1 48.04 10.26 20.21
N ARG A 2 49.39 10.30 20.13
CA ARG A 2 50.14 11.56 19.95
C ARG A 2 51.14 11.44 18.81
N TRP A 3 51.25 12.47 17.97
CA TRP A 3 52.32 12.64 16.98
C TRP A 3 53.09 13.89 17.37
N THR A 4 54.42 13.80 17.47
CA THR A 4 55.31 14.93 17.82
C THR A 4 54.85 15.69 19.10
N GLY A 5 54.37 14.95 20.09
CA GLY A 5 53.94 15.49 21.39
C GLY A 5 52.52 16.07 21.44
N LYS A 6 51.81 16.23 20.30
CA LYS A 6 50.43 16.72 20.25
C LYS A 6 49.43 15.59 20.05
N LYS A 7 48.21 15.72 20.58
CA LYS A 7 47.12 14.76 20.32
C LYS A 7 46.78 14.77 18.83
N VAL A 8 46.68 13.60 18.22
CA VAL A 8 46.31 13.45 16.81
C VAL A 8 44.81 13.78 16.67
N PRO A 9 44.38 14.59 15.69
CA PRO A 9 42.96 14.84 15.43
C PRO A 9 42.16 13.55 15.16
N PRO A 10 40.88 13.45 15.58
CA PRO A 10 40.06 12.25 15.40
C PRO A 10 39.96 11.78 13.94
N ALA A 11 39.85 12.70 12.98
CA ALA A 11 39.78 12.36 11.55
C ALA A 11 41.04 11.63 11.06
N ILE A 12 42.23 12.06 11.50
CA ILE A 12 43.50 11.42 11.14
C ILE A 12 43.66 10.07 11.84
N GLN A 13 43.16 9.94 13.09
CA GLN A 13 43.13 8.65 13.77
C GLN A 13 42.25 7.63 13.02
N ARG A 14 41.09 8.07 12.53
CA ARG A 14 40.19 7.23 11.73
C ARG A 14 40.86 6.73 10.45
N ILE A 15 41.49 7.64 9.69
CA ILE A 15 42.23 7.27 8.46
C ILE A 15 43.33 6.24 8.77
N HIS A 16 44.16 6.49 9.79
CA HIS A 16 45.22 5.55 10.16
C HIS A 16 44.69 4.20 10.65
N SER A 17 43.53 4.20 11.32
CA SER A 17 42.85 2.97 11.76
C SER A 17 42.27 2.20 10.59
N GLU A 18 41.66 2.87 9.61
CA GLU A 18 41.16 2.26 8.37
C GLU A 18 42.31 1.63 7.56
N ASP A 19 43.43 2.33 7.41
CA ASP A 19 44.64 1.80 6.75
C ASP A 19 45.19 0.55 7.47
N LEU A 20 45.16 0.54 8.81
CA LEU A 20 45.60 -0.60 9.61
C LEU A 20 44.65 -1.79 9.45
N ILE A 21 43.34 -1.55 9.45
CA ILE A 21 42.33 -2.60 9.21
C ILE A 21 42.52 -3.19 7.81
N ALA A 22 42.79 -2.37 6.79
CA ALA A 22 43.05 -2.85 5.43
C ALA A 22 44.26 -3.79 5.33
N GLN A 23 45.25 -3.63 6.21
CA GLN A 23 46.45 -4.46 6.25
C GLN A 23 46.28 -5.72 7.11
N VAL A 24 45.56 -5.61 8.23
CA VAL A 24 45.44 -6.67 9.23
C VAL A 24 44.22 -7.56 9.00
N PHE A 25 43.11 -6.98 8.52
CA PHE A 25 41.86 -7.67 8.24
C PHE A 25 41.20 -7.16 6.94
N PRO A 26 41.81 -7.45 5.77
CA PRO A 26 41.33 -6.96 4.46
C PRO A 26 39.87 -7.31 4.18
N ASP A 27 39.46 -8.51 4.58
CA ASP A 27 38.10 -9.04 4.41
C ASP A 27 37.03 -8.22 5.14
N GLN A 28 37.42 -7.36 6.09
CA GLN A 28 36.49 -6.42 6.73
C GLN A 28 36.04 -5.29 5.82
N ILE A 29 36.85 -4.94 4.84
CA ILE A 29 36.60 -3.82 3.92
C ILE A 29 35.98 -4.33 2.62
N ALA A 30 36.03 -5.64 2.36
CA ALA A 30 35.37 -6.25 1.23
C ALA A 30 33.83 -6.17 1.37
N CYS A 31 33.14 -5.94 0.24
CA CYS A 31 31.68 -5.99 0.20
C CYS A 31 31.19 -7.37 0.63
N LEU A 32 30.21 -7.38 1.55
CA LEU A 32 29.58 -8.60 2.08
C LEU A 32 29.08 -9.56 0.99
N GLU A 33 28.67 -9.03 -0.17
CA GLU A 33 28.20 -9.82 -1.31
C GLU A 33 29.30 -10.63 -2.02
N ASN A 34 30.58 -10.29 -1.82
CA ASN A 34 31.71 -10.93 -2.48
C ASN A 34 32.40 -12.01 -1.62
N ILE A 35 31.96 -12.22 -0.37
CA ILE A 35 32.53 -13.21 0.55
C ILE A 35 31.56 -14.39 0.64
N VAL A 36 31.99 -15.55 0.14
CA VAL A 36 31.20 -16.79 0.20
C VAL A 36 31.75 -17.69 1.30
N GLY A 37 30.94 -18.00 2.31
CA GLY A 37 31.30 -18.89 3.42
C GLY A 37 31.56 -18.18 4.76
N GLU A 38 32.08 -18.92 5.73
CA GLU A 38 32.45 -18.37 7.04
C GLU A 38 33.65 -17.42 6.90
N ARG A 39 33.59 -16.29 7.60
CA ARG A 39 34.65 -15.29 7.55
C ARG A 39 35.81 -15.70 8.44
N GLU A 40 37.00 -15.85 7.85
CA GLU A 40 38.21 -16.15 8.61
C GLU A 40 38.65 -14.91 9.40
N VAL A 41 38.71 -15.04 10.72
CA VAL A 41 39.17 -13.95 11.60
C VAL A 41 40.70 -14.03 11.76
N PRO A 42 41.46 -12.99 11.38
CA PRO A 42 42.91 -12.98 11.52
C PRO A 42 43.34 -13.05 12.98
N LYS A 43 44.36 -13.86 13.28
CA LYS A 43 45.00 -13.89 14.60
C LYS A 43 45.87 -12.64 14.77
N HIS A 44 45.30 -11.61 15.39
CA HIS A 44 45.99 -10.37 15.64
C HIS A 44 45.52 -9.76 16.97
N PRO A 45 46.44 -9.35 17.88
CA PRO A 45 46.04 -8.89 19.21
C PRO A 45 45.04 -7.73 19.23
N LEU A 46 45.11 -6.81 18.27
CA LEU A 46 44.13 -5.72 18.16
C LEU A 46 42.77 -6.20 17.65
N VAL A 47 42.72 -7.22 16.80
CA VAL A 47 41.46 -7.81 16.31
C VAL A 47 40.83 -8.60 17.45
N ASP A 48 41.61 -9.44 18.13
CA ASP A 48 41.18 -10.23 19.29
C ASP A 48 40.64 -9.32 20.40
N GLN A 49 41.36 -8.25 20.73
CA GLN A 49 40.89 -7.27 21.72
C GLN A 49 39.63 -6.54 21.26
N THR A 50 39.56 -6.11 19.99
CA THR A 50 38.36 -5.42 19.48
C THR A 50 37.13 -6.32 19.53
N ILE A 51 37.27 -7.59 19.17
CA ILE A 51 36.20 -8.58 19.27
C ILE A 51 35.80 -8.78 20.73
N SER A 52 36.77 -8.93 21.64
CA SER A 52 36.51 -9.05 23.08
C SER A 52 35.77 -7.83 23.62
N ASP A 53 36.20 -6.62 23.26
CA ASP A 53 35.57 -5.37 23.70
C ASP A 53 34.14 -5.26 23.15
N CYS A 54 33.94 -5.58 21.87
CA CYS A 54 32.62 -5.58 21.25
C CYS A 54 31.67 -6.58 21.91
N LEU A 55 32.13 -7.81 22.18
CA LEU A 55 31.28 -8.88 22.70
C LEU A 55 31.00 -8.78 24.21
N ASN A 56 31.94 -8.25 25.00
CA ASN A 56 31.88 -8.27 26.47
C ASN A 56 31.77 -6.89 27.12
N GLU A 57 32.25 -5.81 26.48
CA GLU A 57 32.12 -4.45 27.03
C GLU A 57 30.95 -3.68 26.40
N ALA A 58 30.84 -3.70 25.07
CA ALA A 58 29.75 -3.02 24.36
C ALA A 58 28.46 -3.86 24.31
N MET A 59 28.61 -5.18 24.22
CA MET A 59 27.52 -6.15 24.26
C MET A 59 27.70 -7.06 25.49
N ASP A 60 26.66 -7.83 25.77
CA ASP A 60 26.63 -8.79 26.88
C ASP A 60 26.37 -10.19 26.30
N ILE A 61 27.41 -10.77 25.68
CA ILE A 61 27.29 -12.03 24.96
C ILE A 61 26.89 -13.19 25.88
N GLU A 62 27.43 -13.24 27.11
CA GLU A 62 27.14 -14.30 28.07
C GLU A 62 25.66 -14.32 28.46
N ASN A 63 25.06 -13.14 28.73
CA ASN A 63 23.64 -13.07 29.07
C ASN A 63 22.74 -13.28 27.86
N LEU A 64 23.17 -12.87 26.65
CA LEU A 64 22.44 -13.14 25.42
C LEU A 64 22.37 -14.64 25.11
N GLU A 65 23.49 -15.36 25.21
CA GLU A 65 23.53 -16.81 25.02
C GLU A 65 22.63 -17.54 26.02
N ARG A 66 22.66 -17.10 27.30
CA ARG A 66 21.77 -17.65 28.33
C ARG A 66 20.30 -17.40 27.99
N LEU A 67 19.94 -16.17 27.59
CA LEU A 67 18.57 -15.81 27.21
C LEU A 67 18.04 -16.70 26.07
N LEU A 68 18.85 -16.89 25.02
CA LEU A 68 18.48 -17.73 23.88
C LEU A 68 18.33 -19.21 24.28
N THR A 69 19.23 -19.69 25.14
CA THR A 69 19.16 -21.06 25.68
C THR A 69 17.88 -21.26 26.51
N ASP A 70 17.51 -20.29 27.34
CA ASP A 70 16.30 -20.33 28.17
C ASP A 70 15.00 -20.26 27.34
N ILE A 71 15.00 -19.49 26.25
CA ILE A 71 13.89 -19.48 25.27
C ILE A 71 13.78 -20.86 24.61
N HIS A 72 14.89 -21.43 24.13
CA HIS A 72 14.89 -22.74 23.48
C HIS A 72 14.47 -23.88 24.42
N ALA A 73 14.89 -23.81 25.69
CA ALA A 73 14.50 -24.77 26.72
C ALA A 73 13.03 -24.62 27.19
N GLY A 74 12.33 -23.55 26.77
CA GLY A 74 10.97 -23.24 27.20
C GLY A 74 10.87 -22.68 28.62
N ASN A 75 12.00 -22.27 29.22
CA ASN A 75 12.03 -21.59 30.53
C ASN A 75 11.47 -20.16 30.44
N ILE A 76 11.56 -19.55 29.25
CA ILE A 76 10.99 -18.23 28.95
C ILE A 76 9.80 -18.42 28.00
N GLU A 77 8.62 -18.08 28.50
CA GLU A 77 7.41 -18.06 27.69
C GLU A 77 7.50 -16.93 26.66
N THR A 78 7.28 -17.27 25.39
CA THR A 78 7.21 -16.30 24.29
C THR A 78 5.78 -16.27 23.75
N LEU A 79 5.18 -15.08 23.73
CA LEU A 79 3.80 -14.87 23.28
C LEU A 79 3.79 -13.98 22.04
N ALA A 80 3.47 -14.56 20.89
CA ALA A 80 3.18 -13.79 19.68
C ALA A 80 1.73 -13.30 19.74
N ARG A 81 1.53 -11.98 19.72
CA ARG A 81 0.21 -11.33 19.66
C ARG A 81 0.16 -10.43 18.45
N ASP A 82 -0.79 -10.68 17.57
CA ASP A 82 -1.14 -9.76 16.49
C ASP A 82 -2.20 -8.80 17.03
N LEU A 83 -1.83 -7.53 17.16
CA LEU A 83 -2.67 -6.48 17.75
C LEU A 83 -3.11 -5.52 16.67
N ARG A 84 -4.33 -4.98 16.81
CA ARG A 84 -4.89 -3.98 15.89
C ARG A 84 -4.09 -2.67 15.88
N GLU A 85 -3.46 -2.36 17.00
CA GLU A 85 -2.70 -1.13 17.22
C GLU A 85 -1.39 -1.47 17.93
N PRO A 86 -0.32 -0.67 17.72
CA PRO A 86 0.92 -0.83 18.47
C PRO A 86 0.64 -0.76 19.98
N SER A 87 1.22 -1.69 20.74
CA SER A 87 1.18 -1.60 22.20
C SER A 87 1.90 -0.32 22.66
N PRO A 88 1.62 0.21 23.87
CA PRO A 88 2.36 1.36 24.40
C PRO A 88 3.88 1.17 24.43
N LEU A 89 4.37 -0.07 24.54
CA LEU A 89 5.79 -0.41 24.45
C LEU A 89 6.32 -0.34 23.01
N SER A 90 5.53 -0.85 22.05
CA SER A 90 5.88 -0.84 20.63
C SER A 90 5.80 0.57 20.03
N GLU A 91 4.86 1.39 20.48
CA GLU A 91 4.67 2.76 20.02
C GLU A 91 5.91 3.65 20.24
N GLN A 92 6.65 3.41 21.32
CA GLN A 92 7.89 4.13 21.59
C GLN A 92 9.00 3.77 20.59
N VAL A 93 9.07 2.52 20.14
CA VAL A 93 10.04 2.06 19.13
C VAL A 93 9.67 2.60 17.75
N LEU A 94 8.37 2.61 17.42
CA LEU A 94 7.87 3.17 16.16
C LEU A 94 8.10 4.68 16.04
N ASN A 95 7.96 5.42 17.15
CA ASN A 95 8.18 6.86 17.21
C ASN A 95 9.59 7.24 17.70
N ALA A 96 10.52 6.27 17.76
CA ALA A 96 11.86 6.51 18.24
C ALA A 96 12.58 7.50 17.32
N ARG A 97 13.39 8.38 17.92
CA ARG A 97 14.13 9.39 17.16
C ARG A 97 15.26 8.72 16.37
N PRO A 98 15.74 9.33 15.28
CA PRO A 98 16.74 8.70 14.40
C PRO A 98 18.04 8.33 15.12
N TYR A 99 18.44 9.12 16.12
CA TYR A 99 19.62 8.88 16.94
C TYR A 99 19.46 7.79 18.00
N SER A 100 18.26 7.20 18.13
CA SER A 100 18.01 6.07 19.03
C SER A 100 18.51 4.75 18.43
N PHE A 101 18.84 4.72 17.15
CA PHE A 101 19.34 3.54 16.45
C PHE A 101 20.86 3.60 16.32
N LEU A 102 21.51 2.43 16.37
CA LEU A 102 22.97 2.28 16.35
C LEU A 102 23.56 2.16 14.93
N ASP A 103 22.71 2.10 13.91
CA ASP A 103 23.07 1.95 12.50
C ASP A 103 22.82 3.25 11.70
N ASP A 104 23.63 3.48 10.66
CA ASP A 104 23.57 4.66 9.80
C ASP A 104 22.47 4.56 8.71
N VAL A 105 21.54 3.62 8.83
CA VAL A 105 20.46 3.41 7.85
C VAL A 105 19.54 4.64 7.82
N PRO A 106 19.33 5.27 6.65
CA PRO A 106 18.40 6.39 6.49
C PRO A 106 17.00 6.04 7.00
N LEU A 107 16.31 7.01 7.60
CA LEU A 107 14.97 6.80 8.19
C LEU A 107 13.95 6.27 7.17
N GLU A 108 14.08 6.71 5.93
CA GLU A 108 13.21 6.39 4.81
C GLU A 108 13.25 4.91 4.42
N GLU A 109 14.35 4.23 4.72
CA GLU A 109 14.57 2.80 4.42
C GLU A 109 14.17 1.89 5.59
N ARG A 110 13.78 2.47 6.74
CA ARG A 110 13.43 1.70 7.94
C ARG A 110 11.99 1.21 7.87
N ARG A 111 11.81 -0.11 8.08
CA ARG A 111 10.50 -0.77 8.21
C ARG A 111 9.60 -0.15 9.29
N THR A 112 10.16 0.52 10.31
CA THR A 112 9.39 1.24 11.34
C THR A 112 8.61 2.43 10.78
N HIS A 113 9.11 3.09 9.73
CA HIS A 113 8.38 4.14 9.01
C HIS A 113 7.31 3.58 8.05
N ALA A 114 7.45 2.33 7.59
CA ALA A 114 6.42 1.65 6.81
C ALA A 114 5.16 1.37 7.67
N VAL A 115 5.33 1.29 9.00
CA VAL A 115 4.23 1.32 9.96
C VAL A 115 3.78 2.76 10.13
N GLN A 116 3.07 3.29 9.12
CA GLN A 116 2.35 4.53 9.27
C GLN A 116 1.40 4.35 10.47
N ASN A 117 1.60 5.14 11.52
CA ASN A 117 0.59 5.37 12.55
C ASN A 117 -0.57 6.13 11.87
N ARG A 118 -1.31 5.41 11.03
CA ARG A 118 -2.57 5.90 10.50
C ARG A 118 -3.44 6.03 11.72
N ARG A 119 -3.74 7.28 12.09
CA ARG A 119 -5.00 7.61 12.73
C ARG A 119 -6.10 7.02 11.84
N TRP A 120 -6.39 5.74 11.99
CA TRP A 120 -7.65 5.20 11.57
C TRP A 120 -8.63 5.75 12.58
N LEU A 121 -9.28 6.83 12.16
CA LEU A 121 -10.72 7.01 12.20
C LEU A 121 -11.39 6.03 13.16
N ASP A 122 -11.99 6.60 14.21
CA ASP A 122 -13.00 5.91 15.03
C ASP A 122 -13.85 5.03 14.08
N PRO A 123 -14.17 3.77 14.40
CA PRO A 123 -15.05 2.93 13.59
C PRO A 123 -16.31 3.66 13.07
N LYS A 124 -16.78 4.70 13.79
CA LYS A 124 -17.82 5.62 13.31
C LYS A 124 -17.39 6.53 12.15
N GLU A 125 -16.20 7.12 12.19
CA GLU A 125 -15.68 7.94 11.11
C GLU A 125 -15.33 7.09 9.85
N ALA A 126 -14.95 5.83 10.00
CA ALA A 126 -14.74 4.92 8.87
C ALA A 126 -16.02 4.64 8.06
N ALA A 127 -17.19 4.68 8.71
CA ALA A 127 -18.50 4.61 8.05
C ALA A 127 -18.94 5.94 7.42
N GLU A 128 -18.37 7.07 7.85
CA GLU A 128 -18.71 8.42 7.38
C GLU A 128 -17.72 8.97 6.32
N LEU A 129 -16.54 8.35 6.16
CA LEU A 129 -15.51 8.80 5.21
C LEU A 129 -15.77 8.36 3.76
N GLY A 130 -16.74 9.03 3.13
CA GLY A 130 -16.90 9.09 1.68
C GLY A 130 -17.36 7.79 1.04
N GLN A 131 -18.35 7.88 0.15
CA GLN A 131 -18.67 6.76 -0.74
C GLN A 131 -17.38 6.33 -1.45
N LEU A 132 -16.92 5.11 -1.17
CA LEU A 132 -15.72 4.57 -1.82
C LEU A 132 -15.96 4.57 -3.32
N ASP A 133 -14.90 4.80 -4.08
CA ASP A 133 -15.00 4.76 -5.54
C ASP A 133 -15.28 3.31 -5.98
N ALA A 134 -16.36 3.10 -6.73
CA ALA A 134 -16.78 1.76 -7.15
C ALA A 134 -15.72 1.06 -8.01
N GLU A 135 -14.93 1.82 -8.77
CA GLU A 135 -13.81 1.27 -9.53
C GLU A 135 -12.64 0.88 -8.62
N ALA A 136 -12.32 1.67 -7.59
CA ALA A 136 -11.35 1.27 -6.57
C ALA A 136 -11.76 -0.02 -5.82
N VAL A 137 -13.05 -0.18 -5.50
CA VAL A 137 -13.57 -1.44 -4.92
C VAL A 137 -13.35 -2.60 -5.89
N ARG A 138 -13.75 -2.44 -7.17
CA ARG A 138 -13.59 -3.48 -8.19
C ARG A 138 -12.13 -3.87 -8.39
N SER A 139 -11.22 -2.92 -8.57
CA SER A 139 -9.80 -3.20 -8.77
C SER A 139 -9.18 -3.95 -7.60
N VAL A 140 -9.50 -3.58 -6.36
CA VAL A 140 -8.97 -4.30 -5.20
C VAL A 140 -9.56 -5.71 -5.10
N ARG A 141 -10.82 -5.93 -5.52
CA ARG A 141 -11.40 -7.28 -5.58
C ARG A 141 -10.70 -8.15 -6.61
N GLU A 142 -10.44 -7.61 -7.80
CA GLU A 142 -9.70 -8.30 -8.85
C GLU A 142 -8.27 -8.63 -8.39
N GLU A 143 -7.55 -7.68 -7.80
CA GLU A 143 -6.18 -7.89 -7.29
C GLU A 143 -6.09 -8.76 -6.02
N ALA A 144 -7.18 -8.91 -5.26
CA ALA A 144 -7.22 -9.74 -4.06
C ALA A 144 -7.63 -11.19 -4.38
N TRP A 145 -8.35 -11.38 -5.48
CA TRP A 145 -8.68 -12.71 -5.96
C TRP A 145 -7.40 -13.45 -6.36
N PRO A 146 -7.23 -14.73 -5.97
CA PRO A 146 -6.04 -15.47 -6.33
C PRO A 146 -5.94 -15.64 -7.85
N GLU A 147 -4.72 -15.58 -8.36
CA GLU A 147 -4.34 -15.95 -9.72
C GLU A 147 -3.58 -17.27 -9.65
N ALA A 148 -3.83 -18.18 -10.59
CA ALA A 148 -3.13 -19.47 -10.60
C ALA A 148 -2.82 -19.90 -12.03
N GLU A 149 -1.52 -19.91 -12.36
CA GLU A 149 -0.98 -20.39 -13.63
C GLU A 149 -0.51 -21.86 -13.53
N SER A 150 -0.50 -22.44 -12.33
CA SER A 150 -0.05 -23.81 -12.06
C SER A 150 -0.88 -24.54 -10.99
N PRO A 151 -0.82 -25.88 -10.92
CA PRO A 151 -1.43 -26.66 -9.84
C PRO A 151 -0.94 -26.25 -8.44
N GLU A 152 0.32 -25.88 -8.31
CA GLU A 152 0.92 -25.39 -7.05
C GLU A 152 0.27 -24.09 -6.59
N GLU A 153 0.13 -23.12 -7.48
CA GLU A 153 -0.50 -21.83 -7.16
C GLU A 153 -2.00 -21.98 -6.84
N LEU A 154 -2.70 -22.89 -7.54
CA LEU A 154 -4.09 -23.22 -7.19
C LEU A 154 -4.18 -23.87 -5.79
N HIS A 155 -3.22 -24.72 -5.42
CA HIS A 155 -3.19 -25.32 -4.09
C HIS A 155 -3.01 -24.24 -3.01
N ASP A 156 -2.11 -23.28 -3.23
CA ASP A 156 -1.94 -22.13 -2.34
C ASP A 156 -3.22 -21.28 -2.26
N ALA A 157 -3.89 -21.05 -3.40
CA ALA A 157 -5.17 -20.34 -3.44
C ALA A 157 -6.27 -21.05 -2.64
N LEU A 158 -6.37 -22.37 -2.72
CA LEU A 158 -7.31 -23.19 -1.93
C LEU A 158 -6.98 -23.14 -0.43
N VAL A 159 -5.69 -23.13 -0.06
CA VAL A 159 -5.26 -23.02 1.33
C VAL A 159 -5.53 -21.63 1.91
N LEU A 160 -5.32 -20.58 1.11
CA LEU A 160 -5.56 -19.18 1.45
C LEU A 160 -7.05 -18.90 1.66
N THR A 161 -7.86 -19.17 0.63
CA THR A 161 -9.32 -18.92 0.65
C THR A 161 -10.08 -19.91 1.55
N GLY A 162 -9.48 -21.04 1.87
CA GLY A 162 -10.07 -22.14 2.64
C GLY A 162 -10.90 -23.08 1.76
N PHE A 163 -11.66 -22.55 0.82
CA PHE A 163 -12.40 -23.29 -0.20
C PHE A 163 -12.72 -22.40 -1.40
N LEU A 164 -12.97 -23.04 -2.53
CA LEU A 164 -13.61 -22.43 -3.70
C LEU A 164 -14.92 -23.15 -3.99
N THR A 165 -15.95 -22.43 -4.45
CA THR A 165 -17.15 -23.08 -5.01
C THR A 165 -16.81 -23.67 -6.38
N GLU A 166 -17.60 -24.66 -6.84
CA GLU A 166 -17.43 -25.20 -8.21
C GLU A 166 -17.48 -24.09 -9.26
N SER A 167 -18.41 -23.14 -9.15
CA SER A 167 -18.50 -21.99 -10.07
C SER A 167 -17.28 -21.08 -10.03
N GLU A 168 -16.70 -20.85 -8.83
CA GLU A 168 -15.48 -20.06 -8.69
C GLU A 168 -14.28 -20.77 -9.30
N GLY A 169 -14.16 -22.08 -9.09
CA GLY A 169 -13.11 -22.90 -9.71
C GLY A 169 -13.23 -23.01 -11.23
N GLU A 170 -14.45 -23.06 -11.77
CA GLU A 170 -14.72 -23.05 -13.21
C GLU A 170 -14.42 -21.69 -13.85
N THR A 171 -14.67 -20.59 -13.12
CA THR A 171 -14.40 -19.24 -13.61
C THR A 171 -12.90 -18.89 -13.48
N GLY A 172 -12.27 -19.31 -12.38
CA GLY A 172 -10.88 -19.04 -12.03
C GLY A 172 -10.57 -17.55 -11.92
N ASP A 173 -9.50 -17.13 -12.58
CA ASP A 173 -8.97 -15.76 -12.71
C ASP A 173 -9.34 -15.10 -14.06
N ALA A 174 -10.35 -15.61 -14.75
CA ALA A 174 -10.80 -15.21 -16.09
C ALA A 174 -9.99 -15.73 -17.29
N ALA A 175 -8.89 -16.47 -17.09
CA ALA A 175 -8.03 -16.97 -18.19
C ALA A 175 -8.29 -18.42 -18.64
N GLY A 176 -9.36 -19.08 -18.19
CA GLY A 176 -9.71 -20.44 -18.63
C GLY A 176 -10.20 -21.39 -17.53
N GLY A 177 -10.35 -20.90 -16.30
CA GLY A 177 -10.77 -21.72 -15.16
C GLY A 177 -9.66 -22.64 -14.66
N TRP A 178 -9.84 -23.20 -13.47
CA TRP A 178 -8.80 -23.97 -12.78
C TRP A 178 -9.09 -25.47 -12.75
N ARG A 179 -10.03 -25.96 -13.57
CA ARG A 179 -10.49 -27.35 -13.51
C ARG A 179 -9.40 -28.37 -13.85
N GLU A 180 -8.52 -28.06 -14.80
CA GLU A 180 -7.42 -28.94 -15.18
C GLU A 180 -6.38 -29.05 -14.04
N TYR A 181 -5.98 -27.91 -13.47
CA TYR A 181 -5.09 -27.83 -12.31
C TYR A 181 -5.68 -28.55 -11.09
N PHE A 182 -6.98 -28.33 -10.83
CA PHE A 182 -7.69 -29.01 -9.75
C PHE A 182 -7.72 -30.52 -9.95
N GLY A 183 -7.97 -30.99 -11.17
CA GLY A 183 -7.95 -32.41 -11.52
C GLY A 183 -6.58 -33.06 -11.30
N GLU A 184 -5.49 -32.32 -11.48
CA GLU A 184 -4.13 -32.78 -11.15
C GLU A 184 -3.91 -32.90 -9.64
N LEU A 185 -4.31 -31.89 -8.86
CA LEU A 185 -4.24 -31.93 -7.40
C LEU A 185 -5.06 -33.08 -6.82
N VAL A 186 -6.24 -33.36 -7.39
CA VAL A 186 -7.09 -34.50 -7.01
C VAL A 186 -6.39 -35.83 -7.28
N LYS A 187 -5.74 -36.00 -8.44
CA LYS A 187 -4.96 -37.22 -8.75
C LYS A 187 -3.78 -37.43 -7.79
N GLN A 188 -3.19 -36.35 -7.30
CA GLN A 188 -2.10 -36.39 -6.32
C GLN A 188 -2.61 -36.57 -4.86
N GLY A 189 -3.92 -36.57 -4.63
CA GLY A 189 -4.51 -36.64 -3.29
C GLY A 189 -4.30 -35.36 -2.45
N ARG A 190 -4.01 -34.23 -3.10
CA ARG A 190 -3.78 -32.92 -2.46
C ARG A 190 -5.02 -32.04 -2.37
N ALA A 191 -6.07 -32.37 -3.13
CA ALA A 191 -7.37 -31.69 -3.08
C ALA A 191 -8.52 -32.67 -3.32
N ALA A 192 -9.73 -32.32 -2.88
CA ALA A 192 -10.95 -33.09 -3.13
C ALA A 192 -12.16 -32.18 -3.33
N GLU A 193 -13.16 -32.70 -4.05
CA GLU A 193 -14.49 -32.12 -4.04
C GLU A 193 -15.22 -32.54 -2.77
N LEU A 194 -15.84 -31.59 -2.08
CA LEU A 194 -16.72 -31.84 -0.94
C LEU A 194 -18.14 -31.42 -1.33
N LYS A 195 -19.05 -32.38 -1.23
CA LYS A 195 -20.47 -32.19 -1.52
C LYS A 195 -21.24 -32.06 -0.21
N ALA A 196 -21.85 -30.90 0.01
CA ALA A 196 -22.70 -30.64 1.17
C ALA A 196 -24.09 -30.24 0.69
N GLY A 197 -25.03 -31.20 0.68
CA GLY A 197 -26.33 -31.02 0.05
C GLY A 197 -26.21 -30.79 -1.45
N GLU A 198 -26.70 -29.64 -1.92
CA GLU A 198 -26.61 -29.22 -3.33
C GLU A 198 -25.32 -28.45 -3.66
N LYS A 199 -24.48 -28.13 -2.67
CA LYS A 199 -23.28 -27.32 -2.86
C LYS A 199 -22.04 -28.19 -3.03
N VAL A 200 -21.19 -27.80 -3.96
CA VAL A 200 -19.91 -28.46 -4.27
C VAL A 200 -18.78 -27.48 -4.02
N PHE A 201 -17.83 -27.90 -3.19
CA PHE A 201 -16.66 -27.12 -2.81
C PHE A 201 -15.37 -27.82 -3.24
N TRP A 202 -14.43 -27.06 -3.76
CA TRP A 202 -13.05 -27.48 -4.00
C TRP A 202 -12.23 -27.10 -2.78
N ILE A 203 -11.55 -28.08 -2.17
CA ILE A 203 -10.84 -27.89 -0.90
C ILE A 203 -9.51 -28.64 -0.95
N ALA A 204 -8.46 -27.99 -0.44
CA ALA A 204 -7.15 -28.63 -0.24
C ALA A 204 -7.19 -29.64 0.91
N ALA A 205 -6.42 -30.72 0.83
CA ALA A 205 -6.41 -31.80 1.82
C ALA A 205 -6.18 -31.29 3.27
N GLU A 206 -5.37 -30.23 3.41
CA GLU A 206 -5.05 -29.54 4.67
C GLU A 206 -6.26 -28.87 5.32
N ARG A 207 -7.26 -28.45 4.52
CA ARG A 207 -8.45 -27.73 4.97
C ARG A 207 -9.69 -28.62 5.10
N LEU A 208 -9.62 -29.88 4.71
CA LEU A 208 -10.77 -30.81 4.76
C LEU A 208 -11.38 -30.96 6.16
N HIS A 209 -10.56 -30.95 7.22
CA HIS A 209 -11.05 -31.09 8.59
C HIS A 209 -11.93 -29.91 9.03
N HIS A 210 -11.61 -28.70 8.57
CA HIS A 210 -12.44 -27.51 8.78
C HIS A 210 -13.80 -27.72 8.11
N MET A 211 -13.82 -28.06 6.83
CA MET A 211 -15.10 -28.17 6.11
C MET A 211 -15.96 -29.34 6.60
N LYS A 212 -15.37 -30.44 7.10
CA LYS A 212 -16.11 -31.50 7.80
C LYS A 212 -16.75 -31.03 9.12
N ALA A 213 -16.10 -30.14 9.86
CA ALA A 213 -16.65 -29.58 11.09
C ALA A 213 -17.83 -28.62 10.82
N VAL A 214 -17.81 -27.92 9.67
CA VAL A 214 -18.92 -27.06 9.22
C VAL A 214 -20.09 -27.89 8.68
N HIS A 215 -19.78 -28.89 7.85
CA HIS A 215 -20.72 -29.77 7.16
C HIS A 215 -20.48 -31.24 7.52
N PRO A 216 -21.02 -31.73 8.66
CA PRO A 216 -20.77 -33.11 9.13
C PRO A 216 -21.24 -34.19 8.15
N ASP A 217 -22.33 -33.93 7.42
CA ASP A 217 -22.95 -34.87 6.47
C ASP A 217 -22.36 -34.78 5.05
N CYS A 218 -21.21 -34.12 4.89
CA CYS A 218 -20.59 -33.95 3.59
C CYS A 218 -20.01 -35.26 3.02
N VAL A 219 -19.98 -35.34 1.69
CA VAL A 219 -19.37 -36.46 0.96
C VAL A 219 -18.15 -35.97 0.20
N LEU A 220 -17.01 -36.65 0.37
CA LEU A 220 -15.77 -36.35 -0.35
C LEU A 220 -15.70 -37.17 -1.65
N ALA A 221 -15.26 -36.54 -2.73
CA ALA A 221 -14.97 -37.17 -4.00
C ALA A 221 -13.64 -36.62 -4.57
N PRO A 222 -12.54 -37.41 -4.59
CA PRO A 222 -12.38 -38.75 -4.02
C PRO A 222 -12.32 -38.75 -2.49
N GLU A 223 -12.51 -39.92 -1.88
CA GLU A 223 -12.30 -40.06 -0.44
C GLU A 223 -10.80 -39.97 -0.12
N ILE A 224 -10.42 -38.96 0.68
CA ILE A 224 -9.05 -38.73 1.12
C ILE A 224 -8.98 -38.97 2.62
N GLU A 225 -8.05 -39.82 3.05
CA GLU A 225 -7.76 -40.01 4.46
C GLU A 225 -6.96 -38.80 4.99
N ILE A 226 -7.52 -38.09 5.97
CA ILE A 226 -6.85 -36.96 6.60
C ILE A 226 -5.75 -37.52 7.53
N PRO A 227 -4.46 -37.16 7.33
CA PRO A 227 -3.37 -37.57 8.22
C PRO A 227 -3.65 -37.17 9.67
N GLU A 228 -3.25 -38.01 10.64
CA GLU A 228 -3.50 -37.78 12.07
C GLU A 228 -3.01 -36.40 12.54
N ARG A 229 -1.84 -35.95 12.06
CA ARG A 229 -1.27 -34.62 12.34
C ARG A 229 -2.16 -33.43 11.93
N LEU A 230 -3.12 -33.64 11.03
CA LEU A 230 -4.06 -32.63 10.54
C LEU A 230 -5.46 -32.79 11.15
N ARG A 231 -5.70 -33.82 11.96
CA ARG A 231 -6.95 -34.01 12.70
C ARG A 231 -6.90 -33.17 13.97
N SER A 232 -7.22 -31.88 13.83
CA SER A 232 -7.41 -30.99 14.99
C SER A 232 -8.87 -31.05 15.44
N GLU A 233 -9.10 -31.19 16.76
CA GLU A 233 -10.42 -31.03 17.36
C GLU A 233 -10.81 -29.55 17.39
N VAL A 234 -11.26 -29.03 16.25
CA VAL A 234 -11.76 -27.67 16.13
C VAL A 234 -13.28 -27.68 16.25
N THR A 235 -13.83 -26.77 17.05
CA THR A 235 -15.28 -26.61 17.13
C THR A 235 -15.84 -26.02 15.83
N ARG A 236 -17.12 -26.27 15.54
CA ARG A 236 -17.81 -25.69 14.38
C ARG A 236 -17.71 -24.16 14.36
N ASP A 237 -17.91 -23.52 15.51
CA ASP A 237 -17.88 -22.05 15.61
C ASP A 237 -16.48 -21.48 15.33
N GLN A 238 -15.41 -22.07 15.89
CA GLN A 238 -14.04 -21.66 15.58
C GLN A 238 -13.69 -21.88 14.10
N THR A 239 -14.20 -22.98 13.53
CA THR A 239 -13.97 -23.30 12.13
C THR A 239 -14.64 -22.30 11.20
N LEU A 240 -15.87 -21.88 11.52
CA LEU A 240 -16.57 -20.83 10.77
C LEU A 240 -15.75 -19.53 10.77
N VAL A 241 -15.16 -19.15 11.90
CA VAL A 241 -14.27 -17.98 11.99
C VAL A 241 -13.07 -18.12 11.05
N GLU A 242 -12.35 -19.24 11.09
CA GLU A 242 -11.15 -19.46 10.27
C GLU A 242 -11.47 -19.53 8.76
N VAL A 243 -12.54 -20.22 8.37
CA VAL A 243 -12.97 -20.30 6.97
C VAL A 243 -13.43 -18.92 6.47
N THR A 244 -14.21 -18.20 7.27
CA THR A 244 -14.66 -16.84 6.93
C THR A 244 -13.49 -15.89 6.80
N ARG A 245 -12.46 -16.02 7.66
CA ARG A 245 -11.22 -15.25 7.57
C ARG A 245 -10.55 -15.41 6.22
N GLY A 246 -10.28 -16.65 5.80
CA GLY A 246 -9.66 -16.94 4.50
C GLY A 246 -10.47 -16.41 3.32
N ARG A 247 -11.80 -16.52 3.37
CA ARG A 247 -12.68 -15.98 2.33
C ARG A 247 -12.63 -14.44 2.22
N LEU A 248 -12.55 -13.75 3.35
CA LEU A 248 -12.52 -12.29 3.38
C LEU A 248 -11.20 -11.69 2.87
N GLU A 249 -10.12 -12.48 2.82
CA GLU A 249 -8.84 -12.06 2.22
C GLU A 249 -8.91 -11.92 0.69
N ALA A 250 -9.90 -12.55 0.03
CA ALA A 250 -10.02 -12.58 -1.43
C ALA A 250 -11.24 -11.85 -2.00
N LEU A 251 -12.27 -11.53 -1.19
CA LEU A 251 -13.58 -11.08 -1.71
C LEU A 251 -13.79 -9.56 -1.75
N GLY A 252 -13.07 -8.79 -0.93
CA GLY A 252 -13.41 -7.38 -0.68
C GLY A 252 -14.71 -7.22 0.12
N PRO A 253 -15.44 -6.08 0.00
CA PRO A 253 -16.72 -5.86 0.68
C PRO A 253 -17.76 -6.91 0.29
N VAL A 254 -18.37 -7.54 1.30
CA VAL A 254 -19.37 -8.60 1.12
C VAL A 254 -20.38 -8.61 2.26
N THR A 255 -21.63 -8.98 1.98
CA THR A 255 -22.69 -9.08 2.99
C THR A 255 -22.63 -10.43 3.73
N ALA A 256 -23.14 -10.46 4.97
CA ALA A 256 -23.25 -11.71 5.73
C ALA A 256 -24.14 -12.74 5.02
N ALA A 257 -25.25 -12.30 4.44
CA ALA A 257 -26.14 -13.13 3.63
C ALA A 257 -25.42 -13.79 2.45
N ALA A 258 -24.60 -13.04 1.70
CA ALA A 258 -23.85 -13.59 0.57
C ALA A 258 -22.82 -14.64 1.03
N LEU A 259 -22.08 -14.40 2.12
CA LEU A 259 -21.13 -15.38 2.67
C LEU A 259 -21.83 -16.63 3.19
N ALA A 260 -22.95 -16.46 3.91
CA ALA A 260 -23.75 -17.56 4.43
C ALA A 260 -24.30 -18.43 3.30
N GLU A 261 -24.79 -17.80 2.24
CA GLU A 261 -25.21 -18.48 1.03
C GLU A 261 -24.03 -19.20 0.39
N THR A 262 -22.89 -18.56 0.13
CA THR A 262 -21.74 -19.23 -0.47
C THR A 262 -21.28 -20.46 0.33
N LEU A 263 -21.21 -20.37 1.66
CA LEU A 263 -20.77 -21.48 2.51
C LEU A 263 -21.87 -22.52 2.80
N GLY A 264 -23.15 -22.21 2.54
CA GLY A 264 -24.28 -23.09 2.82
C GLY A 264 -24.62 -23.19 4.31
N VAL A 265 -24.46 -22.10 5.06
CA VAL A 265 -24.75 -22.02 6.51
C VAL A 265 -25.84 -20.99 6.78
N THR A 266 -26.32 -20.93 8.02
CA THR A 266 -27.31 -19.91 8.38
C THR A 266 -26.66 -18.53 8.46
N GLU A 267 -27.41 -17.48 8.13
CA GLU A 267 -26.93 -16.09 8.28
C GLU A 267 -26.52 -15.80 9.74
N ALA A 268 -27.25 -16.33 10.73
CA ALA A 268 -26.91 -16.19 12.14
C ALA A 268 -25.59 -16.87 12.54
N ASP A 269 -25.20 -17.97 11.89
CA ASP A 269 -23.88 -18.56 12.07
C ASP A 269 -22.79 -17.64 11.54
N MET A 270 -23.02 -17.06 10.36
CA MET A 270 -22.09 -16.17 9.68
C MET A 270 -21.91 -14.84 10.42
N GLU A 271 -22.99 -14.23 10.89
CA GLU A 271 -22.94 -13.01 11.71
C GLU A 271 -22.14 -13.22 13.01
N ARG A 272 -22.26 -14.39 13.65
CA ARG A 272 -21.46 -14.70 14.84
C ARG A 272 -19.97 -14.80 14.51
N ALA A 273 -19.61 -15.45 13.42
CA ALA A 273 -18.22 -15.55 12.98
C ALA A 273 -17.64 -14.17 12.62
N LEU A 274 -18.41 -13.35 11.90
CA LEU A 274 -18.04 -11.98 11.53
C LEU A 274 -17.89 -11.06 12.75
N ALA A 275 -18.78 -11.18 13.73
CA ALA A 275 -18.68 -10.44 14.99
C ALA A 275 -17.42 -10.83 15.81
N MET A 276 -17.03 -12.11 15.78
CA MET A 276 -15.76 -12.54 16.39
C MET A 276 -14.55 -11.94 15.65
N LEU A 277 -14.55 -11.95 14.31
CA LEU A 277 -13.49 -11.34 13.50
C LEU A 277 -13.43 -9.81 13.67
N GLU A 278 -14.57 -9.14 13.84
CA GLU A 278 -14.64 -7.72 14.19
C GLU A 278 -14.13 -7.48 15.61
N GLY A 279 -14.37 -8.42 16.54
CA GLY A 279 -13.84 -8.50 17.90
C GLY A 279 -12.33 -8.80 17.99
N GLU A 280 -11.73 -9.31 16.93
CA GLU A 280 -10.27 -9.39 16.71
C GLU A 280 -9.75 -8.17 15.92
N GLY A 281 -10.64 -7.50 15.20
CA GLY A 281 -10.38 -6.32 14.37
C GLY A 281 -9.83 -6.68 13.02
N PHE A 282 -10.01 -7.92 12.59
CA PHE A 282 -9.66 -8.40 11.26
C PHE A 282 -10.53 -7.74 10.19
N VAL A 283 -11.81 -7.52 10.49
CA VAL A 283 -12.80 -6.92 9.58
C VAL A 283 -13.44 -5.67 10.16
N PHE A 284 -13.94 -4.83 9.25
CA PHE A 284 -14.81 -3.70 9.55
C PHE A 284 -16.17 -3.90 8.90
N ARG A 285 -17.18 -3.34 9.56
CA ARG A 285 -18.58 -3.38 9.15
C ARG A 285 -19.03 -1.99 8.70
N GLY A 286 -19.70 -1.88 7.57
CA GLY A 286 -20.12 -0.60 7.01
C GLY A 286 -20.86 -0.71 5.68
N HIS A 287 -21.07 0.42 5.01
CA HIS A 287 -21.59 0.48 3.64
C HIS A 287 -20.46 0.97 2.74
N PHE A 288 -19.84 0.05 2.01
CA PHE A 288 -18.62 0.28 1.27
C PHE A 288 -18.89 0.39 -0.24
N THR A 289 -19.83 -0.39 -0.74
CA THR A 289 -20.20 -0.43 -2.16
C THR A 289 -21.36 0.55 -2.44
N PRO A 290 -21.20 1.53 -3.35
CA PRO A 290 -22.28 2.44 -3.71
C PRO A 290 -23.48 1.72 -4.31
N GLY A 291 -24.67 1.94 -3.75
CA GLY A 291 -25.93 1.33 -4.20
C GLY A 291 -26.29 0.01 -3.52
N GLU A 292 -25.41 -0.53 -2.67
CA GLU A 292 -25.72 -1.67 -1.82
C GLU A 292 -26.42 -1.17 -0.55
N GLU A 293 -27.63 -1.65 -0.28
CA GLU A 293 -28.40 -1.28 0.93
C GLU A 293 -28.03 -2.16 2.14
N GLY A 294 -27.47 -3.34 1.88
CA GLY A 294 -27.02 -4.28 2.91
C GLY A 294 -25.81 -3.78 3.69
N LEU A 295 -25.70 -4.24 4.93
CA LEU A 295 -24.50 -4.04 5.75
C LEU A 295 -23.39 -4.99 5.27
N GLU A 296 -22.26 -4.41 4.88
CA GLU A 296 -21.12 -5.13 4.35
C GLU A 296 -20.01 -5.30 5.40
N TRP A 297 -19.20 -6.32 5.18
CA TRP A 297 -18.02 -6.66 5.94
C TRP A 297 -16.83 -6.66 4.99
N CYS A 298 -15.72 -6.05 5.41
CA CYS A 298 -14.50 -5.99 4.60
C CYS A 298 -13.28 -6.23 5.48
N GLU A 299 -12.33 -7.03 4.99
CA GLU A 299 -11.03 -7.20 5.63
C GLU A 299 -10.29 -5.86 5.66
N ARG A 300 -9.62 -5.60 6.79
CA ARG A 300 -8.99 -4.31 7.10
C ARG A 300 -7.93 -3.87 6.09
N ARG A 301 -7.04 -4.74 5.62
CA ARG A 301 -6.00 -4.42 4.63
C ARG A 301 -6.61 -4.13 3.26
N LEU A 302 -7.62 -4.88 2.83
CA LEU A 302 -8.37 -4.63 1.59
C LEU A 302 -9.10 -3.29 1.66
N LEU A 303 -9.81 -3.01 2.76
CA LEU A 303 -10.47 -1.72 2.97
C LEU A 303 -9.46 -0.55 2.93
N ALA A 304 -8.29 -0.73 3.55
CA ALA A 304 -7.20 0.25 3.50
C ALA A 304 -6.64 0.48 2.10
N ARG A 305 -6.57 -0.56 1.26
CA ARG A 305 -6.18 -0.46 -0.16
C ARG A 305 -7.24 0.28 -0.97
N ILE A 306 -8.51 -0.06 -0.81
CA ILE A 306 -9.64 0.60 -1.51
C ILE A 306 -9.65 2.10 -1.19
N HIS A 307 -9.50 2.45 0.08
CA HIS A 307 -9.43 3.85 0.49
C HIS A 307 -8.23 4.57 -0.13
N LYS A 308 -7.04 3.95 -0.15
CA LYS A 308 -5.84 4.51 -0.79
C LYS A 308 -6.07 4.75 -2.29
N TYR A 309 -6.73 3.84 -2.99
CA TYR A 309 -6.99 3.96 -4.42
C TYR A 309 -8.00 5.08 -4.69
N THR A 310 -9.08 5.14 -3.91
CA THR A 310 -10.07 6.22 -3.95
C THR A 310 -9.40 7.58 -3.73
N MET A 311 -8.58 7.73 -2.70
CA MET A 311 -7.84 8.97 -2.43
C MET A 311 -6.83 9.32 -3.53
N SER A 312 -6.11 8.33 -4.06
CA SER A 312 -5.13 8.54 -5.14
C SER A 312 -5.82 9.07 -6.40
N LYS A 313 -6.99 8.52 -6.75
CA LYS A 313 -7.81 8.97 -7.87
C LYS A 313 -8.27 10.41 -7.67
N LEU A 314 -8.87 10.73 -6.52
CA LEU A 314 -9.30 12.10 -6.18
C LEU A 314 -8.12 13.08 -6.19
N ARG A 315 -6.93 12.67 -5.72
CA ARG A 315 -5.74 13.52 -5.77
C ARG A 315 -5.25 13.75 -7.19
N ARG A 316 -5.30 12.72 -8.06
CA ARG A 316 -4.91 12.83 -9.46
C ARG A 316 -5.84 13.78 -10.23
N GLU A 317 -7.13 13.77 -9.90
CA GLU A 317 -8.10 14.70 -10.49
C GLU A 317 -7.84 16.18 -10.13
N ILE A 318 -7.17 16.42 -8.99
CA ILE A 318 -6.88 17.77 -8.47
C ILE A 318 -5.35 18.02 -8.47
N GLU A 319 -4.59 17.23 -9.23
CA GLU A 319 -3.13 17.30 -9.19
C GLU A 319 -2.65 18.63 -9.81
N PRO A 320 -1.84 19.43 -9.09
CA PRO A 320 -1.33 20.67 -9.64
C PRO A 320 -0.39 20.37 -10.80
N VAL A 321 -0.65 21.01 -11.95
CA VAL A 321 0.23 20.92 -13.11
C VAL A 321 1.54 21.68 -12.86
N THR A 322 2.60 21.32 -13.60
CA THR A 322 3.87 22.02 -13.49
C THR A 322 3.72 23.48 -13.89
N ALA A 323 4.58 24.37 -13.37
CA ALA A 323 4.59 25.77 -13.79
C ALA A 323 4.79 25.92 -15.31
N ALA A 324 5.56 25.02 -15.95
CA ALA A 324 5.76 25.02 -17.39
C ALA A 324 4.46 24.70 -18.16
N ASP A 325 3.70 23.70 -17.71
CA ASP A 325 2.42 23.34 -18.35
C ASP A 325 1.36 24.40 -18.11
N PHE A 326 1.33 25.01 -16.92
CA PHE A 326 0.48 26.16 -16.65
C PHE A 326 0.82 27.35 -17.56
N MET A 327 2.10 27.65 -17.76
CA MET A 327 2.53 28.72 -18.67
C MET A 327 2.18 28.43 -20.13
N ARG A 328 2.33 27.19 -20.60
CA ARG A 328 1.87 26.77 -21.95
C ARG A 328 0.38 26.96 -22.11
N TYR A 329 -0.40 26.52 -21.13
CA TYR A 329 -1.85 26.73 -21.11
C TYR A 329 -2.20 28.21 -21.18
N LEU A 330 -1.52 29.07 -20.40
CA LEU A 330 -1.73 30.51 -20.43
C LEU A 330 -1.39 31.10 -21.80
N PHE A 331 -0.25 30.75 -22.40
CA PHE A 331 0.11 31.26 -23.73
C PHE A 331 -0.90 30.84 -24.80
N SER A 332 -1.34 29.58 -24.78
CA SER A 332 -2.38 29.06 -25.66
C SER A 332 -3.72 29.79 -25.47
N ARG A 333 -4.15 29.93 -24.21
CA ARG A 333 -5.40 30.64 -23.89
C ARG A 333 -5.37 32.11 -24.29
N HIS A 334 -4.21 32.76 -24.20
CA HIS A 334 -4.02 34.14 -24.59
C HIS A 334 -3.66 34.30 -26.09
N GLY A 335 -3.50 33.22 -26.86
CA GLY A 335 -3.15 33.26 -28.28
C GLY A 335 -1.75 33.80 -28.57
N VAL A 336 -0.81 33.68 -27.62
CA VAL A 336 0.57 34.21 -27.73
C VAL A 336 1.52 33.18 -28.37
N ASP A 337 1.11 31.92 -28.45
CA ASP A 337 1.86 30.79 -28.99
C ASP A 337 1.52 30.46 -30.46
N ALA A 338 0.55 31.14 -31.06
CA ALA A 338 0.11 30.88 -32.43
C ALA A 338 0.98 31.64 -33.46
N GLU A 339 1.53 30.92 -34.46
CA GLU A 339 2.29 31.54 -35.56
C GLU A 339 1.41 32.43 -36.45
N ASP A 340 0.12 32.08 -36.60
CA ASP A 340 -0.90 32.88 -37.26
C ASP A 340 -2.01 33.21 -36.25
N GLY A 341 -1.88 34.36 -35.60
CA GLY A 341 -2.88 34.87 -34.65
C GLY A 341 -4.21 35.23 -35.32
N PRO A 342 -5.30 35.35 -34.55
CA PRO A 342 -6.59 35.77 -35.07
C PRO A 342 -6.56 37.23 -35.56
N GLU A 343 -7.38 37.56 -36.56
CA GLU A 343 -7.41 38.86 -37.23
C GLU A 343 -8.81 39.48 -37.16
N GLY A 344 -8.88 40.82 -37.09
CA GLY A 344 -10.12 41.59 -37.20
C GLY A 344 -10.79 41.97 -35.88
N VAL A 345 -11.84 42.78 -35.99
CA VAL A 345 -12.51 43.46 -34.87
C VAL A 345 -13.15 42.49 -33.86
N GLU A 346 -13.77 41.41 -34.33
CA GLU A 346 -14.42 40.43 -33.44
C GLU A 346 -13.39 39.56 -32.69
N ALA A 347 -12.24 39.27 -33.31
CA ALA A 347 -11.12 38.62 -32.62
C ALA A 347 -10.56 39.50 -31.50
N LEU A 348 -10.37 40.80 -31.79
CA LEU A 348 -9.94 41.78 -30.79
C LEU A 348 -10.92 41.85 -29.61
N ARG A 349 -12.24 41.83 -29.87
CA ARG A 349 -13.27 41.78 -28.82
C ARG A 349 -13.09 40.57 -27.90
N GLY A 350 -12.85 39.38 -28.47
CA GLY A 350 -12.60 38.16 -27.69
C GLY A 350 -11.36 38.27 -26.81
N ILE A 351 -10.26 38.80 -27.34
CA ILE A 351 -9.00 39.00 -26.61
C ILE A 351 -9.18 40.01 -25.47
N LEU A 352 -9.86 41.14 -25.72
CA LEU A 352 -10.16 42.14 -24.70
C LEU A 352 -11.02 41.56 -23.58
N GLY A 353 -11.96 40.65 -23.88
CA GLY A 353 -12.74 39.95 -22.86
C GLY A 353 -11.90 39.05 -21.95
N ILE A 354 -10.83 38.42 -22.47
CA ILE A 354 -9.89 37.63 -21.66
C ILE A 354 -9.02 38.55 -20.79
N LEU A 355 -8.68 39.73 -21.29
CA LEU A 355 -7.83 40.73 -20.62
C LEU A 355 -8.63 41.74 -19.78
N GLU A 356 -9.94 41.54 -19.63
CA GLU A 356 -10.78 42.45 -18.87
C GLU A 356 -10.29 42.56 -17.41
N GLY A 357 -10.08 43.79 -16.94
CA GLY A 357 -9.56 44.06 -15.61
C GLY A 357 -8.04 43.93 -15.46
N PHE A 358 -7.30 43.58 -16.51
CA PHE A 358 -5.84 43.63 -16.51
C PHE A 358 -5.35 45.10 -16.55
N GLU A 359 -4.41 45.46 -15.69
CA GLU A 359 -3.83 46.81 -15.63
C GLU A 359 -2.44 46.80 -16.25
N ALA A 360 -2.25 47.58 -17.31
CA ALA A 360 -0.96 47.76 -18.00
C ALA A 360 -0.78 49.20 -18.47
N PRO A 361 0.48 49.66 -18.69
CA PRO A 361 0.75 50.98 -19.25
C PRO A 361 0.03 51.18 -20.58
N ALA A 362 -0.57 52.36 -20.79
CA ALA A 362 -1.33 52.67 -22.00
C ALA A 362 -0.55 52.37 -23.30
N ALA A 363 0.74 52.70 -23.33
CA ALA A 363 1.59 52.46 -24.50
C ALA A 363 1.85 50.98 -24.79
N ALA A 364 1.78 50.10 -23.78
CA ALA A 364 2.05 48.67 -23.95
C ALA A 364 0.86 47.91 -24.55
N TRP A 365 -0.36 48.46 -24.47
CA TRP A 365 -1.57 47.78 -24.94
C TRP A 365 -1.52 47.47 -26.43
N GLU A 366 -1.34 48.48 -27.26
CA GLU A 366 -1.30 48.28 -28.72
C GLU A 366 0.08 47.81 -29.21
N GLY A 367 1.16 48.24 -28.53
CA GLY A 367 2.53 47.95 -28.94
C GLY A 367 3.00 46.53 -28.64
N ASP A 368 2.65 46.00 -27.46
CA ASP A 368 3.20 44.73 -26.97
C ASP A 368 2.12 43.69 -26.65
N ILE A 369 0.95 44.11 -26.15
CA ILE A 369 -0.07 43.18 -25.63
C ILE A 369 -0.99 42.68 -26.76
N LEU A 370 -1.59 43.58 -27.52
CA LEU A 370 -2.52 43.24 -28.60
C LEU A 370 -1.78 42.73 -29.83
N SER A 371 -0.67 43.37 -30.21
CA SER A 371 0.19 42.97 -31.32
C SER A 371 0.75 41.55 -31.16
N ALA A 372 1.07 41.12 -29.95
CA ALA A 372 1.57 39.76 -29.68
C ALA A 372 0.47 38.68 -29.73
N ARG A 373 -0.81 39.06 -29.79
CA ARG A 373 -1.97 38.16 -29.76
C ARG A 373 -2.82 38.20 -31.04
N MET A 374 -2.50 39.12 -31.94
CA MET A 374 -3.26 39.36 -33.16
C MET A 374 -2.34 39.42 -34.36
N LYS A 375 -2.77 38.81 -35.45
CA LYS A 375 -2.09 38.95 -36.73
C LYS A 375 -2.39 40.33 -37.30
N ASP A 376 -1.35 41.02 -37.79
CA ASP A 376 -1.43 42.30 -38.49
C ASP A 376 -2.38 43.31 -37.81
N TYR A 377 -2.22 43.48 -36.49
CA TYR A 377 -3.08 44.35 -35.68
C TYR A 377 -3.21 45.77 -36.26
N ASP A 378 -4.45 46.21 -36.48
CA ASP A 378 -4.80 47.57 -36.92
C ASP A 378 -5.45 48.35 -35.77
N HIS A 379 -4.88 49.52 -35.45
CA HIS A 379 -5.36 50.44 -34.43
C HIS A 379 -6.84 50.84 -34.61
N GLY A 380 -7.31 50.91 -35.86
CA GLY A 380 -8.69 51.24 -36.21
C GLY A 380 -9.71 50.22 -35.68
N TRP A 381 -9.28 48.98 -35.39
CA TRP A 381 -10.15 47.97 -34.78
C TRP A 381 -10.50 48.33 -33.34
N LEU A 382 -9.53 48.81 -32.56
CA LEU A 382 -9.76 49.24 -31.18
C LEU A 382 -10.62 50.50 -31.14
N ASP A 383 -10.36 51.46 -32.03
CA ASP A 383 -11.18 52.66 -32.20
C ASP A 383 -12.64 52.29 -32.49
N THR A 384 -12.88 51.33 -33.38
CA THR A 384 -14.23 50.84 -33.72
C THR A 384 -14.94 50.25 -32.51
N LEU A 385 -14.24 49.46 -31.70
CA LEU A 385 -14.80 48.89 -30.46
C LEU A 385 -15.09 49.96 -29.41
N CYS A 386 -14.24 50.98 -29.30
CA CYS A 386 -14.45 52.08 -28.36
C CYS A 386 -15.61 53.00 -28.80
N LEU A 387 -15.67 53.37 -30.08
CA LEU A 387 -16.73 54.23 -30.64
C LEU A 387 -18.10 53.55 -30.61
N SER A 388 -18.15 52.24 -30.78
CA SER A 388 -19.41 51.47 -30.64
C SER A 388 -19.86 51.29 -29.20
N GLY A 389 -19.04 51.70 -28.21
CA GLY A 389 -19.29 51.46 -26.79
C GLY A 389 -19.10 50.02 -26.35
N SER A 390 -18.51 49.17 -27.20
CA SER A 390 -18.24 47.76 -26.92
C SER A 390 -17.07 47.56 -25.94
N ALA A 391 -16.13 48.50 -25.91
CA ALA A 391 -15.01 48.52 -24.98
C ALA A 391 -14.86 49.93 -24.42
N VAL A 392 -14.50 50.04 -23.14
CA VAL A 392 -14.25 51.32 -22.47
C VAL A 392 -12.97 51.20 -21.66
N TRP A 393 -12.07 52.16 -21.84
CA TRP A 393 -10.87 52.28 -21.05
C TRP A 393 -11.13 53.14 -19.82
N GLY A 394 -10.76 52.64 -18.65
CA GLY A 394 -10.95 53.32 -17.39
C GLY A 394 -9.80 53.05 -16.44
N ARG A 395 -9.48 54.04 -15.64
CA ARG A 395 -8.54 53.88 -14.52
C ARG A 395 -9.34 53.47 -13.28
N PHE A 396 -9.23 52.21 -12.86
CA PHE A 396 -9.96 51.71 -11.69
C PHE A 396 -9.36 52.14 -10.34
N LYS A 397 -8.11 52.62 -10.32
CA LYS A 397 -7.43 53.14 -9.11
C LYS A 397 -7.03 54.59 -9.30
N ALA A 398 -7.38 55.46 -8.35
CA ALA A 398 -6.90 56.84 -8.34
C ALA A 398 -5.36 56.88 -8.31
N PRO A 399 -4.71 57.86 -8.96
CA PRO A 399 -3.26 58.03 -8.83
C PRO A 399 -2.89 58.22 -7.36
N ASN A 400 -2.09 57.31 -6.81
CA ASN A 400 -1.31 57.62 -5.64
C ASN A 400 -0.37 58.75 -6.05
N GLY A 401 -0.58 59.95 -5.51
CA GLY A 401 0.16 61.14 -5.88
C GLY A 401 1.65 60.96 -5.66
N ASN A 402 2.36 60.56 -6.72
CA ASN A 402 3.76 60.82 -6.98
C ASN A 402 4.08 60.32 -8.39
N GLY A 403 4.06 61.26 -9.35
CA GLY A 403 4.70 61.16 -10.67
C GLY A 403 4.11 60.14 -11.62
#